data_AF-A0A1D7TH43-F1
#
_entry.id   AF-A0A1D7TH43-F1
#
_cell.length_a   1.000
_cell.length_b   1.000
_cell.length_c   1.000
_cell.angle_alpha   90.00
_cell.angle_beta   90.00
_cell.angle_gamma   90.00
#
_symmetry.space_group_name_H-M   'P 1'
#
loop_
_entity.id
_entity.type
_entity.pdbx_description
1 polymer ?
#
loop_
_entity_poly.entity_id
_entity_poly.type
_entity_poly.pdbx_seq_one_letter_code
_entity_poly.pdbx_strand_id
1 'polypeptide(L)'
;MAFITLNKAHFFHNLDLLCAKAGGKTKLMAVLKDNAYGHDLRVMAELASEYGLLRAAVKNIEEAERIADLFEEVLVLVDHPTCKTLSPSISLATHSYEALQALPEGASIHLSLDSGMHRNGIKEDGIEEAMALIHAKKLRLKGVFTHFRSADELNSELFWQRANFERAKLKIKAIAQAYGMPFIAFHSCNSAALLRVSSIGSDDYARSGIAMYGYTTLPSSIASFDLKPVLALWAEKLSSRILKKGERVGYGGVYEAQEDELISTYDIGYGDGFFRFDGFTPVTMADGSLTKGRMSMDSFCLGGDAKKVCMFEDANPLAKQFNTISYEIITKLYPALKRVII
;
A
#
# COMPACT_ATOMS: atom_id res chain seq x y z
N MET A 1 21.10 13.18 9.70
CA MET A 1 20.48 11.87 9.44
C MET A 1 19.23 12.05 8.60
N ALA A 2 19.20 11.40 7.44
CA ALA A 2 18.05 11.33 6.56
C ALA A 2 16.78 10.90 7.31
N PHE A 3 15.64 11.45 6.90
CA PHE A 3 14.36 11.26 7.56
C PHE A 3 13.21 11.40 6.57
N ILE A 4 12.05 10.94 7.00
CA ILE A 4 10.80 11.00 6.25
C ILE A 4 9.85 11.94 6.98
N THR A 5 9.18 12.83 6.25
CA THR A 5 8.02 13.56 6.76
C THR A 5 6.73 12.93 6.25
N LEU A 6 5.73 12.84 7.13
CA LEU A 6 4.39 12.34 6.83
C LEU A 6 3.37 13.45 7.05
N ASN A 7 2.74 13.92 5.99
CA ASN A 7 1.77 15.02 6.06
C ASN A 7 0.39 14.50 6.47
N LYS A 8 -0.02 14.81 7.72
CA LYS A 8 -1.30 14.34 8.26
C LYS A 8 -2.49 14.95 7.52
N ALA A 9 -2.41 16.23 7.15
CA ALA A 9 -3.49 16.90 6.43
C ALA A 9 -3.71 16.28 5.03
N HIS A 10 -2.64 15.89 4.34
CA HIS A 10 -2.73 15.17 3.07
C HIS A 10 -3.36 13.80 3.24
N PHE A 11 -2.97 13.05 4.28
CA PHE A 11 -3.56 11.75 4.58
C PHE A 11 -5.07 11.87 4.83
N PHE A 12 -5.49 12.81 5.68
CA PHE A 12 -6.90 13.02 5.99
C PHE A 12 -7.70 13.49 4.77
N HIS A 13 -7.14 14.39 3.96
CA HIS A 13 -7.74 14.82 2.69
C HIS A 13 -7.99 13.62 1.75
N ASN A 14 -7.02 12.72 1.62
CA ASN A 14 -7.19 11.50 0.81
C ASN A 14 -8.30 10.60 1.39
N LEU A 15 -8.36 10.46 2.71
CA LEU A 15 -9.41 9.68 3.37
C LEU A 15 -10.80 10.29 3.18
N ASP A 16 -10.95 11.62 3.20
CA ASP A 16 -12.22 12.30 2.93
C ASP A 16 -12.75 11.93 1.54
N LEU A 17 -11.90 12.02 0.51
CA LEU A 17 -12.24 11.66 -0.87
C LEU A 17 -12.63 10.18 -0.99
N LEU A 18 -11.85 9.29 -0.38
CA LEU A 18 -12.08 7.85 -0.44
C LEU A 18 -13.33 7.43 0.33
N CYS A 19 -13.58 8.00 1.50
CA CYS A 19 -14.79 7.77 2.27
C CYS A 19 -16.02 8.29 1.54
N ALA A 20 -15.96 9.46 0.90
CA ALA A 20 -17.04 9.96 0.07
C ALA A 20 -17.37 8.98 -1.08
N LYS A 21 -16.36 8.43 -1.75
CA LYS A 21 -16.53 7.40 -2.79
C LYS A 21 -17.08 6.09 -2.25
N ALA A 22 -16.67 5.67 -1.06
CA ALA A 22 -17.13 4.43 -0.43
C ALA A 22 -18.55 4.55 0.15
N GLY A 23 -19.03 5.77 0.39
CA GLY A 23 -20.32 6.04 1.02
C GLY A 23 -20.25 6.15 2.55
N GLY A 24 -19.09 6.52 3.11
CA GLY A 24 -18.88 6.80 4.53
C GLY A 24 -17.62 6.16 5.12
N LYS A 25 -17.23 6.61 6.32
CA LYS A 25 -16.05 6.10 7.05
C LYS A 25 -16.15 4.61 7.37
N THR A 26 -17.32 4.14 7.77
CA THR A 26 -17.59 2.73 8.10
C THR A 26 -17.48 1.79 6.90
N LYS A 27 -17.50 2.34 5.67
CA LYS A 27 -17.40 1.62 4.39
C LYS A 27 -15.98 1.61 3.81
N LEU A 28 -14.99 2.08 4.56
CA LEU A 28 -13.59 2.05 4.15
C LEU A 28 -12.77 1.22 5.13
N MET A 29 -12.02 0.27 4.59
CA MET A 29 -11.01 -0.52 5.30
C MET A 29 -9.63 -0.03 4.87
N ALA A 30 -8.81 0.36 5.85
CA ALA A 30 -7.46 0.88 5.65
C ALA A 30 -6.47 -0.26 5.35
N VAL A 31 -5.84 -0.27 4.18
CA VAL A 31 -4.78 -1.24 3.87
C VAL A 31 -3.43 -0.67 4.33
N LEU A 32 -2.87 -1.26 5.38
CA LEU A 32 -1.67 -0.81 6.11
C LEU A 32 -0.50 -1.81 6.01
N LYS A 33 -0.59 -2.78 5.08
CA LYS A 33 0.41 -3.83 4.90
C LYS A 33 1.79 -3.30 4.49
N ASP A 34 2.83 -4.12 4.68
CA ASP A 34 4.22 -3.81 4.32
C ASP A 34 4.67 -2.47 4.92
N ASN A 35 4.52 -2.35 6.24
CA ASN A 35 4.83 -1.13 7.00
C ASN A 35 4.07 0.12 6.53
N ALA A 36 2.75 0.00 6.29
CA ALA A 36 1.91 1.04 5.70
C ALA A 36 2.50 1.61 4.40
N TYR A 37 2.95 0.72 3.51
CA TYR A 37 3.66 1.08 2.28
C TYR A 37 4.86 2.01 2.52
N GLY A 38 5.67 1.68 3.53
CA GLY A 38 6.84 2.45 3.94
C GLY A 38 6.54 3.70 4.77
N HIS A 39 5.27 3.99 5.10
CA HIS A 39 4.89 5.16 5.90
C HIS A 39 4.94 4.94 7.41
N ASP A 40 5.35 3.76 7.88
CA ASP A 40 5.26 3.30 9.28
C ASP A 40 3.86 2.79 9.66
N LEU A 41 3.79 1.48 9.93
CA LEU A 41 2.55 0.78 10.27
C LEU A 41 1.83 1.39 11.47
N ARG A 42 2.54 1.64 12.57
CA ARG A 42 1.88 2.07 13.81
C ARG A 42 1.41 3.51 13.68
N VAL A 43 2.26 4.37 13.12
CA VAL A 43 1.92 5.78 12.90
C VAL A 43 0.68 5.91 12.00
N MET A 44 0.65 5.22 10.86
CA MET A 44 -0.48 5.32 9.95
C MET A 44 -1.74 4.64 10.48
N ALA A 45 -1.60 3.58 11.29
CA ALA A 45 -2.72 2.96 12.00
C ALA A 45 -3.37 3.92 13.01
N GLU A 46 -2.55 4.62 13.80
CA GLU A 46 -3.03 5.62 14.77
C GLU A 46 -3.74 6.77 14.06
N LEU A 47 -3.17 7.30 12.97
CA LEU A 47 -3.83 8.34 12.17
C LEU A 47 -5.14 7.86 11.53
N ALA A 48 -5.20 6.62 11.03
CA ALA A 48 -6.41 6.05 10.44
C ALA A 48 -7.51 5.82 11.50
N SER A 49 -7.13 5.36 12.69
CA SER A 49 -8.03 5.20 13.83
C SER A 49 -8.52 6.56 14.36
N GLU A 50 -7.62 7.54 14.50
CA GLU A 50 -7.96 8.93 14.86
C GLU A 50 -8.95 9.55 13.89
N TYR A 51 -8.78 9.31 12.59
CA TYR A 51 -9.73 9.76 11.57
C TYR A 51 -11.11 9.08 11.70
N GLY A 52 -11.18 7.91 12.33
CA GLY A 52 -12.41 7.16 12.61
C GLY A 52 -12.66 5.96 11.68
N LEU A 53 -11.61 5.38 11.09
CA LEU A 53 -11.72 4.11 10.38
C LEU A 53 -11.78 2.96 11.38
N LEU A 54 -12.72 2.04 11.18
CA LEU A 54 -12.99 0.94 12.11
C LEU A 54 -12.27 -0.36 11.75
N ARG A 55 -11.77 -0.46 10.51
CA ARG A 55 -11.17 -1.69 9.97
C ARG A 55 -9.85 -1.41 9.28
N ALA A 56 -8.91 -2.33 9.47
CA ALA A 56 -7.65 -2.35 8.75
C ALA A 56 -7.41 -3.70 8.07
N ALA A 57 -6.51 -3.70 7.09
CA ALA A 57 -5.97 -4.90 6.48
C ALA A 57 -4.44 -4.80 6.39
N VAL A 58 -3.77 -5.87 6.76
CA VAL A 58 -2.30 -5.96 6.84
C VAL A 58 -1.80 -7.19 6.10
N LYS A 59 -0.47 -7.36 5.98
CA LYS A 59 0.11 -8.52 5.30
C LYS A 59 -0.08 -9.77 6.12
N ASN A 60 0.47 -9.78 7.33
CA ASN A 60 0.68 -10.97 8.15
C ASN A 60 0.20 -10.72 9.60
N ILE A 61 0.25 -11.77 10.42
CA ILE A 61 -0.17 -11.73 11.83
C ILE A 61 0.71 -10.78 12.64
N GLU A 62 2.01 -10.71 12.37
CA GLU A 62 2.93 -9.81 13.10
C GLU A 62 2.51 -8.34 12.96
N GLU A 63 2.19 -7.91 11.73
CA GLU A 63 1.65 -6.57 11.49
C GLU A 63 0.30 -6.39 12.19
N ALA A 64 -0.57 -7.42 12.17
CA ALA A 64 -1.89 -7.33 12.78
C ALA A 64 -1.81 -7.12 14.30
N GLU A 65 -0.96 -7.88 14.98
CA GLU A 65 -0.77 -7.81 16.43
C GLU A 65 -0.29 -6.42 16.89
N ARG A 66 0.47 -5.71 16.05
CA ARG A 66 0.96 -4.35 16.36
C ARG A 66 -0.11 -3.27 16.33
N ILE A 67 -1.27 -3.51 15.71
CA ILE A 67 -2.33 -2.52 15.51
C ILE A 67 -3.73 -3.02 15.91
N ALA A 68 -3.84 -4.24 16.44
CA ALA A 68 -5.11 -4.88 16.77
C ALA A 68 -5.92 -4.13 17.83
N ASP A 69 -5.26 -3.30 18.64
CA ASP A 69 -5.85 -2.43 19.66
C ASP A 69 -6.55 -1.18 19.08
N LEU A 70 -6.29 -0.84 17.82
CA LEU A 70 -6.76 0.41 17.19
C LEU A 70 -8.02 0.25 16.35
N PHE A 71 -8.44 -0.99 16.06
CA PHE A 71 -9.52 -1.29 15.12
C PHE A 71 -10.46 -2.37 15.66
N GLU A 72 -11.73 -2.32 15.25
CA GLU A 72 -12.70 -3.38 15.52
C GLU A 72 -12.32 -4.68 14.79
N GLU A 73 -11.69 -4.54 13.62
CA GLU A 73 -11.19 -5.67 12.83
C GLU A 73 -9.90 -5.34 12.09
N VAL A 74 -8.94 -6.27 12.16
CA VAL A 74 -7.72 -6.29 11.36
C VAL A 74 -7.68 -7.57 10.53
N LEU A 75 -7.85 -7.44 9.23
CA LEU A 75 -7.78 -8.54 8.27
C LEU A 75 -6.34 -8.81 7.84
N VAL A 76 -5.83 -10.00 8.13
CA VAL A 76 -4.55 -10.49 7.62
C VAL A 76 -4.75 -11.02 6.20
N LEU A 77 -4.09 -10.43 5.22
CA LEU A 77 -4.29 -10.76 3.80
C LEU A 77 -3.46 -11.94 3.30
N VAL A 78 -2.27 -12.17 3.87
CA VAL A 78 -1.32 -13.19 3.40
C VAL A 78 -0.55 -13.74 4.60
N ASP A 79 -1.01 -14.87 5.13
CA ASP A 79 -0.26 -15.62 6.14
C ASP A 79 -0.59 -17.11 6.03
N HIS A 80 0.22 -17.95 6.67
CA HIS A 80 -0.06 -19.37 6.77
C HIS A 80 -1.15 -19.60 7.83
N PRO A 81 -2.04 -20.59 7.63
CA PRO A 81 -2.94 -21.04 8.68
C PRO A 81 -2.15 -21.33 9.96
N THR A 82 -2.64 -20.83 11.09
CA THR A 82 -1.97 -20.96 12.38
C THR A 82 -2.94 -21.52 13.43
N CYS A 83 -2.39 -22.31 14.35
CA CYS A 83 -3.08 -22.74 15.55
C CYS A 83 -2.93 -21.75 16.70
N LYS A 84 -2.18 -20.65 16.52
CA LYS A 84 -2.03 -19.59 17.52
C LYS A 84 -3.41 -19.00 17.82
N THR A 85 -3.72 -18.82 19.10
CA THR A 85 -4.90 -18.06 19.50
C THR A 85 -4.65 -16.59 19.19
N LEU A 86 -5.40 -16.04 18.24
CA LEU A 86 -5.32 -14.63 17.82
C LEU A 86 -6.32 -13.78 18.62
N SER A 87 -6.07 -12.47 18.67
CA SER A 87 -7.05 -11.50 19.17
C SER A 87 -8.40 -11.67 18.45
N PRO A 88 -9.56 -11.50 19.12
CA PRO A 88 -10.87 -11.53 18.48
C PRO A 88 -11.06 -10.53 17.33
N SER A 89 -10.30 -9.42 17.35
CA SER A 89 -10.28 -8.41 16.28
C SER A 89 -9.48 -8.87 15.05
N ILE A 90 -8.66 -9.92 15.13
CA ILE A 90 -7.87 -10.39 14.00
C ILE A 90 -8.65 -11.46 13.22
N SER A 91 -8.74 -11.26 11.92
CA SER A 91 -9.36 -12.18 10.96
C SER A 91 -8.34 -12.61 9.91
N LEU A 92 -8.38 -13.87 9.46
CA LEU A 92 -7.46 -14.39 8.44
C LEU A 92 -8.15 -14.50 7.07
N ALA A 93 -7.51 -13.96 6.03
CA ALA A 93 -7.92 -14.24 4.66
C ALA A 93 -7.63 -15.72 4.34
N THR A 94 -8.61 -16.43 3.81
CA THR A 94 -8.44 -17.82 3.40
C THR A 94 -8.60 -17.96 1.88
N HIS A 95 -7.56 -18.49 1.24
CA HIS A 95 -7.40 -18.45 -0.21
C HIS A 95 -7.57 -19.80 -0.93
N SER A 96 -7.66 -20.90 -0.18
CA SER A 96 -7.80 -22.23 -0.75
C SER A 96 -8.51 -23.17 0.23
N TYR A 97 -8.91 -24.34 -0.25
CA TYR A 97 -9.50 -25.38 0.58
C TYR A 97 -8.53 -25.92 1.61
N GLU A 98 -7.28 -26.13 1.22
CA GLU A 98 -6.22 -26.62 2.10
C GLU A 98 -6.01 -25.65 3.26
N ALA A 99 -6.05 -24.34 2.99
CA ALA A 99 -5.97 -23.32 4.02
C ALA A 99 -7.20 -23.37 4.96
N LEU A 100 -8.42 -23.53 4.43
CA LEU A 100 -9.64 -23.70 5.24
C LEU A 100 -9.55 -24.94 6.15
N GLN A 101 -9.05 -26.05 5.61
CA GLN A 101 -8.90 -27.31 6.34
C GLN A 101 -7.88 -27.20 7.47
N ALA A 102 -6.78 -26.47 7.25
CA ALA A 102 -5.71 -26.30 8.22
C ALA A 102 -6.06 -25.37 9.39
N LEU A 103 -7.11 -24.55 9.28
CA LEU A 103 -7.50 -23.62 10.35
C LEU A 103 -8.08 -24.34 11.58
N PRO A 104 -7.85 -23.83 12.80
CA PRO A 104 -8.48 -24.37 14.00
C PRO A 104 -9.99 -24.06 14.03
N GLU A 105 -10.76 -24.88 14.76
CA GLU A 105 -12.19 -24.64 15.00
C GLU A 105 -12.40 -23.23 15.59
N GLY A 106 -13.41 -22.51 15.10
CA GLY A 106 -13.77 -21.19 15.62
C GLY A 106 -12.88 -20.01 15.19
N ALA A 107 -11.90 -20.21 14.29
CA ALA A 107 -11.08 -19.12 13.75
C ALA A 107 -11.93 -18.07 13.00
N SER A 108 -11.57 -16.79 13.11
CA SER A 108 -12.20 -15.69 12.36
C SER A 108 -11.58 -15.56 10.98
N ILE A 109 -12.40 -15.58 9.93
CA ILE A 109 -11.90 -15.62 8.55
C ILE A 109 -12.66 -14.69 7.60
N HIS A 110 -11.96 -14.32 6.53
CA HIS A 110 -12.58 -13.83 5.31
C HIS A 110 -12.26 -14.79 4.16
N LEU A 111 -13.28 -15.28 3.46
CA LEU A 111 -13.09 -16.20 2.34
C LEU A 111 -12.76 -15.41 1.07
N SER A 112 -11.65 -15.72 0.42
CA SER A 112 -11.30 -15.18 -0.89
C SER A 112 -11.95 -16.03 -1.97
N LEU A 113 -12.61 -15.38 -2.93
CA LEU A 113 -13.12 -15.99 -4.15
C LEU A 113 -12.30 -15.57 -5.36
N ASP A 114 -12.11 -16.51 -6.27
CA ASP A 114 -11.63 -16.23 -7.62
C ASP A 114 -12.80 -15.84 -8.52
N SER A 115 -12.97 -14.54 -8.76
CA SER A 115 -13.98 -14.03 -9.70
C SER A 115 -13.44 -13.83 -11.11
N GLY A 116 -12.21 -14.30 -11.40
CA GLY A 116 -11.54 -14.17 -12.69
C GLY A 116 -10.10 -13.66 -12.64
N MET A 117 -9.50 -13.53 -11.44
CA MET A 117 -8.10 -13.13 -11.31
C MET A 117 -7.16 -14.33 -11.42
N HIS A 118 -7.63 -15.53 -11.06
CA HIS A 118 -6.91 -16.80 -11.15
C HIS A 118 -5.58 -16.85 -10.40
N ARG A 119 -5.37 -15.92 -9.47
CA ARG A 119 -4.20 -15.93 -8.57
C ARG A 119 -4.46 -16.85 -7.38
N ASN A 120 -5.52 -16.54 -6.63
CA ASN A 120 -5.91 -17.18 -5.37
C ASN A 120 -7.44 -17.17 -5.25
N GLY A 121 -7.99 -17.99 -4.36
CA GLY A 121 -9.40 -17.96 -3.98
C GLY A 121 -10.18 -19.18 -4.46
N ILE A 122 -11.28 -19.45 -3.78
CA ILE A 122 -12.22 -20.52 -4.14
C ILE A 122 -12.94 -20.13 -5.43
N LYS A 123 -13.00 -21.07 -6.38
CA LYS A 123 -13.76 -20.92 -7.62
C LYS A 123 -15.26 -21.04 -7.37
N GLU A 124 -16.07 -20.57 -8.32
CA GLU A 124 -17.54 -20.54 -8.19
C GLU A 124 -18.16 -21.94 -7.96
N ASP A 125 -17.57 -22.98 -8.54
CA ASP A 125 -17.96 -24.39 -8.39
C ASP A 125 -17.56 -25.01 -7.04
N GLY A 126 -16.62 -24.39 -6.32
CA GLY A 126 -16.18 -24.81 -4.99
C GLY A 126 -16.88 -24.12 -3.83
N ILE A 127 -17.83 -23.20 -4.09
CA ILE A 127 -18.46 -22.42 -3.03
C ILE A 127 -19.21 -23.31 -2.03
N GLU A 128 -19.96 -24.30 -2.50
CA GLU A 128 -20.78 -25.17 -1.65
C GLU A 128 -19.92 -25.95 -0.66
N GLU A 129 -18.86 -26.60 -1.16
CA GLU A 129 -17.98 -27.41 -0.33
C GLU A 129 -17.18 -26.53 0.64
N ALA A 130 -16.71 -25.36 0.21
CA ALA A 130 -16.04 -24.42 1.11
C ALA A 130 -16.96 -23.94 2.24
N MET A 131 -18.21 -23.61 1.92
CA MET A 131 -19.21 -23.19 2.92
C MET A 131 -19.60 -24.34 3.87
N ALA A 132 -19.73 -25.56 3.36
CA ALA A 132 -19.98 -26.75 4.17
C ALA A 132 -18.84 -27.00 5.16
N LEU A 133 -17.59 -26.89 4.71
CA LEU A 133 -16.41 -27.03 5.56
C LEU A 133 -16.34 -25.93 6.62
N ILE A 134 -16.60 -24.67 6.24
CA ILE A 134 -16.67 -23.53 7.15
C ILE A 134 -17.69 -23.78 8.27
N HIS A 135 -18.88 -24.26 7.91
CA HIS A 135 -19.94 -24.58 8.86
C HIS A 135 -19.52 -25.74 9.79
N ALA A 136 -19.02 -26.85 9.23
CA ALA A 136 -18.61 -28.03 9.98
C ALA A 136 -17.50 -27.73 11.00
N LYS A 137 -16.53 -26.88 10.62
CA LYS A 137 -15.44 -26.43 11.49
C LYS A 137 -15.80 -25.24 12.37
N LYS A 138 -17.07 -24.80 12.36
CA LYS A 138 -17.57 -23.62 13.09
C LYS A 138 -16.69 -22.39 12.91
N LEU A 139 -16.11 -22.18 11.73
CA LEU A 139 -15.29 -21.02 11.46
C LEU A 139 -16.17 -19.77 11.48
N ARG A 140 -15.68 -18.67 12.05
CA ARG A 140 -16.40 -17.39 12.07
C ARG A 140 -16.15 -16.67 10.76
N LEU A 141 -17.00 -16.97 9.77
CA LEU A 141 -16.96 -16.30 8.46
C LEU A 141 -17.49 -14.86 8.60
N LYS A 142 -16.59 -13.89 8.78
CA LYS A 142 -16.94 -12.48 8.92
C LYS A 142 -17.07 -11.76 7.58
N GLY A 143 -16.38 -12.25 6.54
CA GLY A 143 -16.50 -11.66 5.22
C GLY A 143 -16.13 -12.57 4.06
N VAL A 144 -16.48 -12.13 2.86
CA VAL A 144 -16.11 -12.75 1.59
C VAL A 144 -15.62 -11.66 0.63
N PHE A 145 -14.55 -11.95 -0.10
CA PHE A 145 -13.95 -10.96 -0.97
C PHE A 145 -13.39 -11.51 -2.25
N THR A 146 -13.16 -10.62 -3.20
CA THR A 146 -12.32 -10.89 -4.36
C THR A 146 -11.34 -9.74 -4.58
N HIS A 147 -10.45 -9.91 -5.55
CA HIS A 147 -9.52 -8.87 -5.99
C HIS A 147 -9.57 -8.75 -7.51
N PHE A 148 -9.71 -7.53 -8.00
CA PHE A 148 -9.80 -7.26 -9.43
C PHE A 148 -8.42 -7.29 -10.08
N ARG A 149 -8.31 -7.92 -11.26
CA ARG A 149 -7.08 -8.08 -12.03
C ARG A 149 -6.72 -6.85 -12.88
N SER A 150 -7.73 -6.05 -13.23
CA SER A 150 -7.62 -4.95 -14.21
C SER A 150 -8.44 -3.74 -13.79
N ALA A 151 -8.47 -3.44 -12.47
CA ALA A 151 -9.19 -2.27 -11.97
C ALA A 151 -8.57 -0.96 -12.45
N ASP A 152 -7.25 -0.95 -12.66
CA ASP A 152 -6.42 0.15 -13.13
C ASP A 152 -6.26 0.22 -14.66
N GLU A 153 -6.81 -0.75 -15.39
CA GLU A 153 -6.74 -0.81 -16.85
C GLU A 153 -7.99 -0.23 -17.52
N LEU A 154 -7.82 0.44 -18.66
CA LEU A 154 -8.91 1.02 -19.46
C LEU A 154 -9.66 -0.02 -20.31
N ASN A 155 -10.18 -1.06 -19.68
CA ASN A 155 -10.96 -2.13 -20.33
C ASN A 155 -12.22 -2.51 -19.53
N SER A 156 -13.05 -3.42 -20.05
CA SER A 156 -14.30 -3.84 -19.40
C SER A 156 -14.15 -4.97 -18.36
N GLU A 157 -12.94 -5.47 -18.13
CA GLU A 157 -12.71 -6.69 -17.34
C GLU A 157 -13.08 -6.52 -15.86
N LEU A 158 -12.89 -5.31 -15.30
CA LEU A 158 -13.37 -4.96 -13.97
C LEU A 158 -14.86 -5.28 -13.80
N PHE A 159 -15.68 -4.89 -14.77
CA PHE A 159 -17.14 -5.06 -14.70
C PHE A 159 -17.55 -6.52 -14.88
N TRP A 160 -16.85 -7.26 -15.72
CA TRP A 160 -17.04 -8.71 -15.86
C TRP A 160 -16.72 -9.45 -14.55
N GLN A 161 -15.56 -9.20 -13.93
CA GLN A 161 -15.21 -9.80 -12.64
C GLN A 161 -16.19 -9.39 -11.53
N ARG A 162 -16.67 -8.15 -11.54
CA ARG A 162 -17.68 -7.67 -10.59
C ARG A 162 -18.98 -8.45 -10.74
N ALA A 163 -19.47 -8.64 -11.97
CA ALA A 163 -20.67 -9.42 -12.24
C ALA A 163 -20.53 -10.89 -11.78
N ASN A 164 -19.37 -11.51 -11.97
CA ASN A 164 -19.09 -12.85 -11.45
C ASN A 164 -19.17 -12.88 -9.92
N PHE A 165 -18.57 -11.89 -9.26
CA PHE A 165 -18.61 -11.79 -7.81
C PHE A 165 -20.04 -11.58 -7.30
N GLU A 166 -20.86 -10.73 -7.92
CA GLU A 166 -22.28 -10.54 -7.53
C GLU A 166 -23.08 -11.85 -7.56
N ARG A 167 -22.89 -12.69 -8.58
CA ARG A 167 -23.55 -14.02 -8.63
C ARG A 167 -23.10 -14.91 -7.47
N ALA A 168 -21.80 -14.94 -7.19
CA ALA A 168 -21.26 -15.69 -6.06
C ALA A 168 -21.81 -15.19 -4.71
N LYS A 169 -22.02 -13.88 -4.54
CA LYS A 169 -22.64 -13.32 -3.33
C LYS A 169 -24.04 -13.88 -3.09
N LEU A 170 -24.87 -13.94 -4.13
CA LEU A 170 -26.24 -14.46 -4.03
C LEU A 170 -26.22 -15.92 -3.57
N LYS A 171 -25.35 -16.73 -4.17
CA LYS A 171 -25.16 -18.14 -3.82
C LYS A 171 -24.71 -18.31 -2.36
N ILE A 172 -23.70 -17.55 -1.93
CA ILE A 172 -23.21 -17.59 -0.54
C ILE A 172 -24.29 -17.17 0.45
N LYS A 173 -25.04 -16.09 0.16
CA LYS A 173 -26.12 -15.62 1.04
C LYS A 173 -27.19 -16.70 1.22
N ALA A 174 -27.57 -17.41 0.16
CA ALA A 174 -28.53 -18.50 0.24
C ALA A 174 -28.02 -19.67 1.11
N ILE A 175 -26.76 -20.07 0.93
CA ILE A 175 -26.14 -21.15 1.74
C ILE A 175 -26.00 -20.73 3.21
N ALA A 176 -25.53 -19.50 3.46
CA ALA A 176 -25.39 -18.95 4.80
C ALA A 176 -26.73 -18.91 5.54
N GLN A 177 -27.81 -18.51 4.86
CA GLN A 177 -29.16 -18.55 5.41
C GLN A 177 -29.60 -19.98 5.75
N ALA A 178 -29.35 -20.96 4.87
CA ALA A 178 -29.70 -22.36 5.12
C ALA A 178 -28.95 -22.96 6.32
N TYR A 179 -27.72 -22.53 6.57
CA TYR A 179 -26.92 -22.93 7.73
C TYR A 179 -27.16 -22.07 8.99
N GLY A 180 -28.03 -21.06 8.94
CA GLY A 180 -28.25 -20.14 10.06
C GLY A 180 -27.00 -19.36 10.46
N MET A 181 -26.12 -19.07 9.51
CA MET A 181 -24.89 -18.31 9.74
C MET A 181 -25.20 -16.83 10.03
N PRO A 182 -24.35 -16.14 10.82
CA PRO A 182 -24.49 -14.71 11.06
C PRO A 182 -24.24 -13.89 9.79
N PHE A 183 -24.41 -12.57 9.89
CA PHE A 183 -24.12 -11.64 8.80
C PHE A 183 -22.68 -11.80 8.27
N ILE A 184 -22.55 -11.80 6.94
CA ILE A 184 -21.29 -11.91 6.21
C ILE A 184 -21.09 -10.63 5.40
N ALA A 185 -19.98 -9.93 5.64
CA ALA A 185 -19.62 -8.75 4.87
C ALA A 185 -19.05 -9.11 3.49
N PHE A 186 -19.28 -8.28 2.49
CA PHE A 186 -18.70 -8.43 1.16
C PHE A 186 -17.82 -7.24 0.78
N HIS A 187 -16.66 -7.50 0.19
CA HIS A 187 -15.75 -6.44 -0.25
C HIS A 187 -14.94 -6.82 -1.49
N SER A 188 -14.89 -5.97 -2.51
CA SER A 188 -14.21 -6.25 -3.77
C SER A 188 -13.29 -5.12 -4.23
N CYS A 189 -13.66 -3.88 -3.95
CA CYS A 189 -12.94 -2.71 -4.43
C CYS A 189 -11.57 -2.54 -3.74
N ASN A 190 -10.51 -2.50 -4.55
CA ASN A 190 -9.22 -1.92 -4.16
C ASN A 190 -9.22 -0.39 -4.44
N SER A 191 -8.08 0.31 -4.26
CA SER A 191 -7.97 1.75 -4.57
C SER A 191 -8.45 2.09 -5.99
N ALA A 192 -7.93 1.40 -7.01
CA ALA A 192 -8.26 1.69 -8.41
C ALA A 192 -9.74 1.44 -8.71
N ALA A 193 -10.30 0.33 -8.23
CA ALA A 193 -11.71 0.02 -8.41
C ALA A 193 -12.61 1.06 -7.72
N LEU A 194 -12.31 1.43 -6.48
CA LEU A 194 -13.08 2.42 -5.71
C LEU A 194 -13.12 3.78 -6.41
N LEU A 195 -11.98 4.23 -6.94
CA LEU A 195 -11.88 5.50 -7.65
C LEU A 195 -12.63 5.49 -8.99
N ARG A 196 -12.69 4.33 -9.65
CA ARG A 196 -13.28 4.16 -10.98
C ARG A 196 -14.80 3.95 -10.96
N VAL A 197 -15.34 3.28 -9.94
CA VAL A 197 -16.78 3.00 -9.86
C VAL A 197 -17.57 4.19 -9.31
N SER A 198 -18.83 4.31 -9.72
CA SER A 198 -19.74 5.33 -9.15
C SER A 198 -20.16 5.02 -7.72
N SER A 199 -20.19 3.74 -7.35
CA SER A 199 -20.41 3.25 -5.99
C SER A 199 -19.85 1.84 -5.80
N ILE A 200 -19.59 1.47 -4.54
CA ILE A 200 -19.19 0.11 -4.15
C ILE A 200 -20.33 -0.92 -4.32
N GLY A 201 -21.55 -0.47 -4.62
CA GLY A 201 -22.70 -1.33 -4.93
C GLY A 201 -23.17 -2.13 -3.72
N SER A 202 -23.25 -3.45 -3.86
CA SER A 202 -23.67 -4.37 -2.79
C SER A 202 -22.53 -4.77 -1.84
N ASP A 203 -21.31 -4.22 -2.02
CA ASP A 203 -20.23 -4.36 -1.05
C ASP A 203 -20.54 -3.56 0.23
N ASP A 204 -20.11 -4.09 1.37
CA ASP A 204 -20.22 -3.45 2.68
C ASP A 204 -19.09 -2.44 2.92
N TYR A 205 -17.90 -2.71 2.39
CA TYR A 205 -16.77 -1.78 2.42
C TYR A 205 -15.78 -1.99 1.27
N ALA A 206 -15.03 -0.94 0.96
CA ALA A 206 -13.88 -1.00 0.05
C ALA A 206 -12.57 -1.11 0.84
N ARG A 207 -11.56 -1.74 0.24
CA ARG A 207 -10.20 -1.83 0.79
C ARG A 207 -9.32 -0.82 0.05
N SER A 208 -9.06 0.33 0.65
CA SER A 208 -8.17 1.31 0.02
C SER A 208 -6.74 1.15 0.55
N GLY A 209 -5.78 1.18 -0.35
CA GLY A 209 -4.35 1.18 -0.02
C GLY A 209 -3.69 2.42 -0.56
N ILE A 210 -3.07 2.32 -1.75
CA ILE A 210 -2.20 3.38 -2.26
C ILE A 210 -2.86 4.77 -2.38
N ALA A 211 -4.16 4.83 -2.64
CA ALA A 211 -4.86 6.09 -2.76
C ALA A 211 -4.93 6.83 -1.42
N MET A 212 -4.89 6.13 -0.29
CA MET A 212 -4.78 6.78 1.03
C MET A 212 -3.48 7.57 1.16
N TYR A 213 -2.42 7.12 0.48
CA TYR A 213 -1.08 7.72 0.50
C TYR A 213 -0.84 8.72 -0.62
N GLY A 214 -1.86 9.03 -1.42
CA GLY A 214 -1.79 10.09 -2.44
C GLY A 214 -1.52 9.63 -3.86
N TYR A 215 -1.53 8.31 -4.15
CA TYR A 215 -1.20 7.83 -5.49
C TYR A 215 -2.29 6.94 -6.11
N THR A 216 -2.29 6.89 -7.44
CA THR A 216 -3.15 6.01 -8.24
C THR A 216 -2.41 5.61 -9.51
N THR A 217 -2.65 4.40 -10.01
CA THR A 217 -2.17 3.93 -11.32
C THR A 217 -3.21 4.15 -12.43
N LEU A 218 -4.39 4.68 -12.08
CA LEU A 218 -5.42 4.99 -13.08
C LEU A 218 -4.91 6.04 -14.07
N PRO A 219 -5.09 5.82 -15.38
CA PRO A 219 -4.80 6.83 -16.38
C PRO A 219 -5.54 8.14 -16.10
N SER A 220 -4.86 9.27 -16.28
CA SER A 220 -5.44 10.61 -16.14
C SER A 220 -6.61 10.87 -17.09
N SER A 221 -6.73 10.08 -18.16
CA SER A 221 -7.88 10.09 -19.07
C SER A 221 -9.18 9.55 -18.46
N ILE A 222 -9.11 8.79 -17.36
CA ILE A 222 -10.31 8.35 -16.61
C ILE A 222 -10.85 9.52 -15.78
N ALA A 223 -9.99 10.08 -14.94
CA ALA A 223 -10.28 11.25 -14.12
C ALA A 223 -8.98 11.79 -13.51
N SER A 224 -8.98 13.08 -13.19
CA SER A 224 -8.03 13.64 -12.24
C SER A 224 -8.61 13.46 -10.83
N PHE A 225 -7.85 12.77 -9.98
CA PHE A 225 -8.18 12.65 -8.57
C PHE A 225 -7.25 13.60 -7.82
N ASP A 226 -7.82 14.47 -6.98
CA ASP A 226 -7.07 15.39 -6.11
C ASP A 226 -6.45 14.63 -4.93
N LEU A 227 -5.67 13.59 -5.21
CA LEU A 227 -4.93 12.83 -4.22
C LEU A 227 -3.61 13.56 -3.91
N LYS A 228 -3.27 13.64 -2.62
CA LYS A 228 -2.10 14.37 -2.13
C LYS A 228 -1.06 13.41 -1.58
N PRO A 229 0.17 13.37 -2.13
CA PRO A 229 1.26 12.59 -1.58
C PRO A 229 1.48 12.86 -0.09
N VAL A 230 1.58 11.79 0.71
CA VAL A 230 1.71 11.90 2.17
C VAL A 230 3.17 11.93 2.61
N LEU A 231 4.06 11.26 1.88
CA LEU A 231 5.46 11.02 2.26
C LEU A 231 6.41 11.90 1.45
N ALA A 232 7.32 12.59 2.16
CA ALA A 232 8.50 13.20 1.56
C ALA A 232 9.78 12.68 2.23
N LEU A 233 10.82 12.50 1.43
CA LEU A 233 12.11 11.95 1.86
C LEU A 233 13.18 13.04 1.86
N TRP A 234 13.83 13.23 3.00
CA TRP A 234 14.82 14.27 3.24
C TRP A 234 16.19 13.68 3.54
N ALA A 235 17.24 14.31 3.02
CA ALA A 235 18.62 14.00 3.35
C ALA A 235 19.30 15.23 3.99
N GLU A 236 20.23 14.98 4.91
CA GLU A 236 21.03 15.99 5.59
C GLU A 236 22.47 16.01 5.08
N LYS A 237 23.05 17.20 5.06
CA LYS A 237 24.40 17.41 4.55
C LYS A 237 25.45 16.79 5.48
N LEU A 238 26.36 16.01 4.89
CA LEU A 238 27.53 15.41 5.55
C LEU A 238 28.78 16.28 5.41
N SER A 239 29.06 16.77 4.20
CA SER A 239 30.26 17.56 3.91
C SER A 239 30.08 18.41 2.67
N SER A 240 30.95 19.42 2.51
CA SER A 240 31.00 20.28 1.33
C SER A 240 32.44 20.49 0.89
N ARG A 241 32.66 20.68 -0.42
CA ARG A 241 33.96 21.01 -1.01
C ARG A 241 33.78 21.77 -2.32
N ILE A 242 34.74 22.62 -2.65
CA ILE A 242 34.82 23.23 -3.99
C ILE A 242 35.47 22.20 -4.91
N LEU A 243 34.78 21.82 -5.98
CA LEU A 243 35.31 21.04 -7.08
C LEU A 243 35.80 22.02 -8.14
N LYS A 244 37.08 21.96 -8.50
CA LYS A 244 37.66 22.80 -9.55
C LYS A 244 37.26 22.28 -10.92
N LYS A 245 37.24 23.16 -11.92
CA LYS A 245 37.00 22.77 -13.31
C LYS A 245 37.90 21.59 -13.72
N GLY A 246 37.30 20.52 -14.24
CA GLY A 246 37.97 19.29 -14.66
C GLY A 246 38.16 18.24 -13.56
N GLU A 247 37.92 18.58 -12.28
CA GLU A 247 37.88 17.57 -11.21
C GLU A 247 36.58 16.77 -11.27
N ARG A 248 36.59 15.57 -10.68
CA ARG A 248 35.51 14.58 -10.79
C ARG A 248 35.01 14.13 -9.43
N VAL A 249 33.75 13.70 -9.35
CA VAL A 249 33.12 13.23 -8.10
C VAL A 249 32.42 11.87 -8.22
N GLY A 250 32.44 11.13 -7.12
CA GLY A 250 31.75 9.84 -6.98
C GLY A 250 32.47 8.67 -7.65
N TYR A 251 31.89 7.47 -7.52
CA TYR A 251 32.47 6.25 -8.08
C TYR A 251 32.68 6.35 -9.59
N GLY A 252 33.89 5.96 -10.04
CA GLY A 252 34.28 6.03 -11.45
C GLY A 252 34.49 7.45 -11.98
N GLY A 253 34.29 8.50 -11.18
CA GLY A 253 34.42 9.88 -11.60
C GLY A 253 33.56 10.22 -12.82
N VAL A 254 32.33 9.69 -12.87
CA VAL A 254 31.45 9.84 -14.05
C VAL A 254 30.98 11.28 -14.27
N TYR A 255 30.95 12.07 -13.20
CA TYR A 255 30.67 13.50 -13.27
C TYR A 255 31.98 14.28 -13.19
N GLU A 256 32.17 15.19 -14.14
CA GLU A 256 33.29 16.12 -14.22
C GLU A 256 32.77 17.56 -14.16
N ALA A 257 33.33 18.36 -13.25
CA ALA A 257 32.99 19.76 -13.08
C ALA A 257 33.34 20.56 -14.34
N GLN A 258 32.36 21.28 -14.89
CA GLN A 258 32.56 22.13 -16.06
C GLN A 258 33.10 23.52 -15.70
N GLU A 259 32.95 23.91 -14.44
CA GLU A 259 33.42 25.14 -13.82
C GLU A 259 33.74 24.89 -12.34
N ASP A 260 34.39 25.85 -11.69
CA ASP A 260 34.58 25.79 -10.24
C ASP A 260 33.23 25.84 -9.55
N GLU A 261 32.89 24.81 -8.78
CA GLU A 261 31.56 24.68 -8.18
C GLU A 261 31.59 24.09 -6.78
N LEU A 262 30.63 24.50 -5.95
CA LEU A 262 30.45 23.92 -4.62
C LEU A 262 29.61 22.65 -4.72
N ILE A 263 30.15 21.54 -4.22
CA ILE A 263 29.46 20.26 -4.12
C ILE A 263 29.33 19.85 -2.67
N SER A 264 28.15 19.38 -2.31
CA SER A 264 27.83 18.81 -1.01
C SER A 264 27.42 17.35 -1.12
N THR A 265 27.81 16.56 -0.12
CA THR A 265 27.44 15.15 0.05
C THR A 265 26.34 15.04 1.10
N TYR A 266 25.32 14.21 0.86
CA TYR A 266 24.15 14.05 1.72
C TYR A 266 23.95 12.59 2.13
N ASP A 267 23.39 12.36 3.32
CA ASP A 267 23.35 11.08 4.05
C ASP A 267 22.20 10.14 3.66
N ILE A 268 22.00 9.95 2.35
CA ILE A 268 21.11 8.91 1.85
C ILE A 268 21.73 8.17 0.68
N GLY A 269 21.62 6.86 0.71
CA GLY A 269 22.16 5.97 -0.30
C GLY A 269 21.21 4.82 -0.63
N TYR A 270 21.68 3.89 -1.46
CA TYR A 270 20.88 2.71 -1.80
C TYR A 270 20.76 1.71 -0.63
N GLY A 271 21.61 1.81 0.39
CA GLY A 271 21.49 1.08 1.66
C GLY A 271 20.27 1.52 2.46
N ASP A 272 19.83 2.77 2.31
CA ASP A 272 18.60 3.31 2.91
C ASP A 272 17.34 2.96 2.11
N GLY A 273 17.46 2.09 1.10
CA GLY A 273 16.35 1.66 0.26
C GLY A 273 16.02 2.61 -0.90
N PHE A 274 16.82 3.66 -1.11
CA PHE A 274 16.69 4.50 -2.31
C PHE A 274 17.25 3.79 -3.54
N PHE A 275 16.77 4.14 -4.73
CA PHE A 275 17.18 3.48 -5.96
C PHE A 275 18.55 4.00 -6.40
N ARG A 276 19.48 3.07 -6.63
CA ARG A 276 20.81 3.42 -7.13
C ARG A 276 20.71 4.02 -8.53
N PHE A 277 21.28 5.21 -8.71
CA PHE A 277 21.52 5.82 -10.01
C PHE A 277 22.99 5.74 -10.41
N ASP A 278 23.22 5.66 -11.73
CA ASP A 278 24.54 5.43 -12.33
C ASP A 278 25.37 6.70 -12.56
N GLY A 279 24.77 7.87 -12.32
CA GLY A 279 25.37 9.19 -12.49
C GLY A 279 25.49 9.67 -13.94
N PHE A 280 25.18 8.83 -14.93
CA PHE A 280 25.12 9.24 -16.34
C PHE A 280 23.79 9.88 -16.67
N THR A 281 22.71 9.37 -16.07
CA THR A 281 21.39 10.01 -16.09
C THR A 281 21.13 10.59 -14.69
N PRO A 282 21.27 11.92 -14.49
CA PRO A 282 21.02 12.53 -13.19
C PRO A 282 19.58 12.32 -12.74
N VAL A 283 19.40 12.09 -11.43
CA VAL A 283 18.09 12.09 -10.79
C VAL A 283 17.70 13.53 -10.45
N THR A 284 16.46 13.88 -10.71
CA THR A 284 15.90 15.19 -10.39
C THR A 284 15.33 15.15 -8.97
N MET A 285 15.79 16.05 -8.10
CA MET A 285 15.29 16.24 -6.73
C MET A 285 14.00 17.06 -6.72
N ALA A 286 13.35 17.18 -5.55
CA ALA A 286 12.08 17.91 -5.43
C ALA A 286 12.16 19.39 -5.87
N ASP A 287 13.30 20.04 -5.64
CA ASP A 287 13.56 21.43 -6.03
C ASP A 287 14.06 21.61 -7.47
N GLY A 288 14.12 20.52 -8.25
CA GLY A 288 14.63 20.51 -9.61
C GLY A 288 16.16 20.39 -9.72
N SER A 289 16.89 20.33 -8.60
CA SER A 289 18.33 20.08 -8.64
C SER A 289 18.66 18.68 -9.16
N LEU A 290 19.83 18.55 -9.79
CA LEU A 290 20.27 17.30 -10.41
C LEU A 290 21.43 16.67 -9.63
N THR A 291 21.33 15.36 -9.37
CA THR A 291 22.40 14.59 -8.72
C THR A 291 23.69 14.61 -9.52
N LYS A 292 24.83 14.63 -8.82
CA LYS A 292 26.17 14.63 -9.44
C LYS A 292 26.91 13.35 -9.12
N GLY A 293 27.32 12.62 -10.16
CA GLY A 293 28.04 11.36 -10.02
C GLY A 293 27.14 10.20 -9.61
N ARG A 294 27.77 9.04 -9.34
CA ARG A 294 27.06 7.83 -8.89
C ARG A 294 26.56 7.94 -7.45
N MET A 295 25.44 7.29 -7.17
CA MET A 295 25.00 7.06 -5.80
C MET A 295 25.94 6.06 -5.10
N SER A 296 26.26 6.35 -3.84
CA SER A 296 26.97 5.44 -2.93
C SER A 296 25.99 4.68 -2.03
N MET A 297 26.50 3.74 -1.22
CA MET A 297 25.66 2.94 -0.32
C MET A 297 24.91 3.80 0.69
N ASP A 298 25.56 4.85 1.20
CA ASP A 298 25.03 5.66 2.31
C ASP A 298 25.00 7.16 1.98
N SER A 299 25.30 7.55 0.74
CA SER A 299 25.33 8.97 0.36
C SER A 299 25.25 9.24 -1.14
N PHE A 300 24.96 10.50 -1.47
CA PHE A 300 25.02 11.05 -2.82
C PHE A 300 25.48 12.50 -2.83
N CYS A 301 25.76 13.07 -4.01
CA CYS A 301 26.24 14.45 -4.17
C CYS A 301 25.27 15.34 -4.95
N LEU A 302 25.17 16.61 -4.54
CA LEU A 302 24.46 17.68 -5.24
C LEU A 302 25.32 18.96 -5.27
N GLY A 303 24.99 19.87 -6.19
CA GLY A 303 25.52 21.23 -6.15
C GLY A 303 24.92 22.04 -5.00
N GLY A 304 25.68 23.02 -4.51
CA GLY A 304 25.24 23.96 -3.48
C GLY A 304 25.58 23.53 -2.05
N ASP A 305 25.03 24.26 -1.06
CA ASP A 305 25.41 24.16 0.35
C ASP A 305 24.23 23.93 1.32
N ALA A 306 23.06 23.56 0.80
CA ALA A 306 21.86 23.39 1.60
C ALA A 306 22.09 22.43 2.77
N LYS A 307 21.64 22.80 3.99
CA LYS A 307 21.78 21.91 5.16
C LYS A 307 20.98 20.62 5.01
N LYS A 308 19.85 20.69 4.32
CA LYS A 308 18.93 19.60 4.03
C LYS A 308 18.43 19.74 2.61
N VAL A 309 18.16 18.62 1.96
CA VAL A 309 17.57 18.56 0.63
C VAL A 309 16.43 17.55 0.64
N CYS A 310 15.38 17.83 -0.13
CA CYS A 310 14.27 16.91 -0.31
C CYS A 310 14.50 16.09 -1.58
N MET A 311 14.63 14.78 -1.42
CA MET A 311 14.78 13.84 -2.52
C MET A 311 13.53 13.85 -3.40
N PHE A 312 12.36 13.75 -2.76
CA PHE A 312 11.06 13.84 -3.42
C PHE A 312 9.96 14.13 -2.40
N GLU A 313 8.92 14.84 -2.85
CA GLU A 313 7.64 15.01 -2.15
C GLU A 313 6.51 14.22 -2.85
N ASP A 314 6.71 13.87 -4.12
CA ASP A 314 5.86 12.99 -4.93
C ASP A 314 6.75 11.88 -5.52
N ALA A 315 6.39 10.62 -5.29
CA ALA A 315 7.11 9.48 -5.83
C ALA A 315 6.90 9.25 -7.34
N ASN A 316 5.88 9.84 -7.98
CA ASN A 316 5.56 9.57 -9.39
C ASN A 316 6.67 9.99 -10.37
N PRO A 317 7.30 11.18 -10.25
CA PRO A 317 8.43 11.55 -11.11
C PRO A 317 9.59 10.56 -11.01
N LEU A 318 9.93 10.13 -9.80
CA LEU A 318 10.99 9.13 -9.57
C LEU A 318 10.60 7.76 -10.11
N ALA A 319 9.36 7.33 -9.90
CA ALA A 319 8.86 6.06 -10.43
C ALA A 319 9.01 6.02 -11.96
N LYS A 320 8.65 7.12 -12.65
CA LYS A 320 8.86 7.26 -14.09
C LYS A 320 10.34 7.19 -14.48
N GLN A 321 11.19 7.91 -13.75
CA GLN A 321 12.63 7.92 -14.03
C GLN A 321 13.29 6.55 -13.83
N PHE A 322 12.86 5.78 -12.83
CA PHE A 322 13.36 4.43 -12.54
C PHE A 322 12.57 3.31 -13.26
N ASN A 323 11.65 3.66 -14.16
CA ASN A 323 10.81 2.71 -14.89
C ASN A 323 10.07 1.72 -13.97
N THR A 324 9.40 2.26 -12.95
CA THR A 324 8.62 1.51 -11.96
C THR A 324 7.34 2.27 -11.58
N ILE A 325 6.71 1.86 -10.49
CA ILE A 325 5.50 2.44 -9.91
C ILE A 325 5.80 3.07 -8.55
N SER A 326 4.98 4.05 -8.16
CA SER A 326 5.13 4.79 -6.89
C SER A 326 5.12 3.87 -5.65
N TYR A 327 4.40 2.73 -5.70
CA TYR A 327 4.49 1.69 -4.68
C TYR A 327 5.92 1.25 -4.41
N GLU A 328 6.71 0.96 -5.45
CA GLU A 328 8.07 0.44 -5.28
C GLU A 328 9.01 1.49 -4.69
N ILE A 329 8.83 2.76 -5.06
CA ILE A 329 9.60 3.89 -4.53
C ILE A 329 9.43 4.02 -3.01
N ILE A 330 8.18 4.04 -2.52
CA ILE A 330 7.88 4.30 -1.11
C ILE A 330 8.10 3.07 -0.22
N THR A 331 7.78 1.87 -0.71
CA THR A 331 7.85 0.62 0.09
C THR A 331 9.28 0.15 0.33
N LYS A 332 10.23 0.48 -0.55
CA LYS A 332 11.62 0.07 -0.39
C LYS A 332 12.41 0.88 0.63
N LEU A 333 11.92 2.06 1.01
CA LEU A 333 12.61 2.94 1.96
C LEU A 333 12.84 2.21 3.29
N TYR A 334 14.05 2.33 3.81
CA TYR A 334 14.48 1.56 4.96
C TYR A 334 13.57 1.82 6.18
N PRO A 335 13.07 0.77 6.86
CA PRO A 335 12.14 0.92 7.98
C PRO A 335 12.71 1.72 9.17
N ALA A 336 14.04 1.79 9.32
CA ALA A 336 14.66 2.52 10.43
C ALA A 336 14.80 4.03 10.18
N LEU A 337 14.55 4.53 8.96
CA LEU A 337 14.51 5.97 8.71
C LEU A 337 13.47 6.61 9.62
N LYS A 338 13.82 7.70 10.30
CA LYS A 338 12.90 8.37 11.21
C LYS A 338 11.72 8.93 10.43
N ARG A 339 10.48 8.58 10.79
CA ARG A 339 9.27 9.26 10.31
C ARG A 339 8.87 10.39 11.27
N VAL A 340 8.51 11.55 10.74
CA VAL A 340 8.03 12.71 11.50
C VAL A 340 6.70 13.17 10.92
N ILE A 341 5.66 13.25 11.75
CA ILE A 341 4.36 13.76 11.33
C ILE A 341 4.43 15.28 11.24
N ILE A 342 3.92 15.85 10.14
CA ILE A 342 3.81 17.30 9.90
C ILE A 342 2.38 17.72 9.60
#